data_AF-A0A2E2WIN4-F1
#
_entry.id   AF-A0A2E2WIN4-F1
#
_cell.length_a   1.000
_cell.length_b   1.000
_cell.length_c   1.000
_cell.angle_alpha   90.00
_cell.angle_beta   90.00
_cell.angle_gamma   90.00
#
_symmetry.space_group_name_H-M   'P 1'
#
loop_
_entity.id
_entity.type
_entity.pdbx_description
1 polymer ?
#
loop_
_entity_poly.entity_id
_entity_poly.type
_entity_poly.pdbx_seq_one_letter_code
_entity_poly.pdbx_strand_id
1 'polypeptide(L)'
;MTNNEQTLSQEPRQAMQDMLTITEELMARIEMETAALAQNDGTAFSMNEPDKEHVASIYDKAAAEFHGRLAEFQNVDSALMNKLQEANASLRQSMSNNVRLLEKVDAKNKKAN
;
A
#
# COMPACT_ATOMS: atom_id res chain seq x y z
N MET A 1 1.92 -4.43 31.63
CA MET A 1 1.25 -4.43 30.30
C MET A 1 2.14 -3.61 29.39
N THR A 2 2.93 -4.24 28.55
CA THR A 2 3.83 -3.54 27.62
C THR A 2 3.01 -3.13 26.40
N ASN A 3 2.85 -1.83 26.20
CA ASN A 3 2.24 -1.22 25.02
C ASN A 3 3.02 -1.68 23.78
N ASN A 4 2.44 -2.59 23.00
CA ASN A 4 3.04 -3.11 21.76
C ASN A 4 2.24 -2.55 20.57
N GLU A 5 2.04 -1.23 20.55
CA GLU A 5 1.24 -0.50 19.55
C GLU A 5 2.05 -0.11 18.28
N GLN A 6 3.28 -0.59 18.15
CA GLN A 6 4.17 -0.23 17.04
C GLN A 6 3.96 -1.17 15.86
N THR A 7 3.73 -0.58 14.70
CA THR A 7 3.51 -1.29 13.43
C THR A 7 4.84 -1.77 12.85
N LEU A 8 5.91 -1.00 13.06
CA LEU A 8 7.25 -1.36 12.62
C LEU A 8 8.10 -1.92 13.76
N SER A 9 8.96 -2.88 13.44
CA SER A 9 9.96 -3.40 14.37
C SER A 9 10.88 -2.31 14.92
N GLN A 10 11.38 -2.49 16.14
CA GLN A 10 12.29 -1.53 16.77
C GLN A 10 13.71 -1.59 16.18
N GLU A 11 14.11 -2.73 15.64
CA GLU A 11 15.40 -2.86 14.97
C GLU A 11 15.32 -2.18 13.59
N PRO A 12 16.22 -1.23 13.25
CA PRO A 12 16.07 -0.41 12.05
C PRO A 12 16.04 -1.18 10.73
N ARG A 13 16.83 -2.25 10.57
CA ARG A 13 16.80 -3.08 9.36
C ARG A 13 15.50 -3.84 9.21
N GLN A 14 15.02 -4.43 10.29
CA GLN A 14 13.74 -5.13 10.32
C GLN A 14 12.59 -4.14 10.06
N ALA A 15 12.62 -2.95 10.64
CA ALA A 15 11.63 -1.90 10.37
C ALA A 15 11.53 -1.54 8.87
N MET A 16 12.68 -1.45 8.18
CA MET A 16 12.69 -1.21 6.73
C MET A 16 12.11 -2.39 5.95
N GLN A 17 12.35 -3.63 6.39
CA GLN A 17 11.77 -4.83 5.78
C GLN A 17 10.27 -4.93 6.02
N ASP A 18 9.81 -4.59 7.23
CA ASP A 18 8.40 -4.52 7.58
C ASP A 18 7.69 -3.48 6.71
N MET A 19 8.28 -2.28 6.57
CA MET A 19 7.74 -1.23 5.70
C MET A 19 7.68 -1.67 4.23
N LEU A 20 8.71 -2.36 3.73
CA LEU A 20 8.72 -2.90 2.38
C LEU A 20 7.60 -3.93 2.19
N THR A 21 7.46 -4.87 3.12
CA THR A 21 6.42 -5.92 3.09
C THR A 21 5.02 -5.32 3.08
N ILE A 22 4.77 -4.32 3.93
CA ILE A 22 3.48 -3.62 3.98
C ILE A 22 3.21 -2.87 2.67
N THR A 23 4.23 -2.26 2.09
CA THR A 23 4.13 -1.54 0.79
C THR A 23 3.78 -2.51 -0.34
N GLU A 24 4.43 -3.68 -0.38
CA GLU A 24 4.19 -4.73 -1.38
C GLU A 24 2.79 -5.35 -1.23
N GLU A 25 2.34 -5.63 0.00
CA GLU A 25 0.99 -6.13 0.27
C GLU A 25 -0.07 -5.12 -0.20
N LEU A 26 0.09 -3.83 0.13
CA LEU A 26 -0.85 -2.79 -0.31
C LEU A 26 -0.92 -2.70 -1.83
N MET A 27 0.25 -2.75 -2.48
CA MET A 27 0.33 -2.75 -3.94
C MET A 27 -0.41 -3.95 -4.54
N ALA A 28 -0.23 -5.16 -3.99
CA ALA A 28 -0.93 -6.36 -4.46
C ALA A 28 -2.46 -6.21 -4.33
N ARG A 29 -2.96 -5.63 -3.23
CA ARG A 29 -4.41 -5.37 -3.06
C ARG A 29 -4.95 -4.38 -4.07
N ILE A 30 -4.20 -3.33 -4.39
CA ILE A 30 -4.59 -2.35 -5.41
C ILE A 30 -4.59 -2.98 -6.81
N GLU A 31 -3.63 -3.87 -7.10
CA GLU A 31 -3.57 -4.59 -8.37
C GLU A 31 -4.73 -5.58 -8.53
N MET A 32 -5.08 -6.32 -7.48
CA MET A 32 -6.26 -7.19 -7.46
C MET A 32 -7.54 -6.40 -7.72
N GLU A 33 -7.69 -5.25 -7.06
CA GLU A 33 -8.83 -4.36 -7.28
C GLU A 33 -8.88 -3.83 -8.72
N THR A 34 -7.74 -3.40 -9.25
CA THR A 34 -7.62 -2.91 -10.63
C THR A 34 -8.00 -4.00 -11.64
N ALA A 35 -7.57 -5.24 -11.39
CA ALA A 35 -7.92 -6.39 -12.22
C ALA A 35 -9.41 -6.71 -12.15
N ALA A 36 -10.03 -6.63 -10.97
CA ALA A 36 -11.47 -6.82 -10.80
C ALA A 36 -12.27 -5.76 -11.56
N LEU A 37 -11.89 -4.48 -11.44
CA LEU A 37 -12.49 -3.38 -12.21
C LEU A 37 -12.36 -3.57 -13.72
N ALA A 38 -11.18 -3.99 -14.20
CA ALA A 38 -10.95 -4.20 -15.63
C ALA A 38 -11.82 -5.32 -16.21
N GLN A 39 -12.14 -6.32 -15.39
CA GLN A 39 -12.99 -7.47 -15.74
C GLN A 39 -14.48 -7.20 -15.48
N ASN A 40 -14.85 -6.06 -14.90
CA ASN A 40 -16.19 -5.78 -14.36
C ASN A 40 -16.65 -6.84 -13.35
N ASP A 41 -15.72 -7.42 -12.60
CA ASP A 41 -16.01 -8.38 -11.53
C ASP A 41 -16.28 -7.63 -10.21
N GLY A 42 -17.53 -7.20 -10.03
CA GLY A 42 -17.95 -6.50 -8.82
C GLY A 42 -17.83 -7.35 -7.55
N THR A 43 -17.91 -8.68 -7.66
CA THR A 43 -17.80 -9.58 -6.51
C THR A 43 -16.36 -9.60 -5.99
N ALA A 44 -15.39 -9.83 -6.90
CA ALA A 44 -13.98 -9.80 -6.54
C ALA A 44 -13.55 -8.43 -6.01
N PHE A 45 -14.09 -7.35 -6.58
CA PHE A 45 -13.88 -5.99 -6.10
C PHE A 45 -14.36 -5.82 -4.64
N SER A 46 -15.64 -6.11 -4.36
CA SER A 46 -16.20 -5.96 -3.02
C SER A 46 -15.56 -6.89 -1.98
N MET A 47 -15.08 -8.07 -2.38
CA MET A 47 -14.38 -8.97 -1.46
C MET A 47 -12.99 -8.47 -1.08
N ASN A 48 -12.28 -7.78 -1.99
CA ASN A 48 -10.94 -7.28 -1.76
C ASN A 48 -10.89 -5.93 -1.03
N GLU A 49 -11.97 -5.13 -1.12
CA GLU A 49 -12.04 -3.78 -0.56
C GLU A 49 -11.76 -3.72 0.96
N PRO A 50 -12.34 -4.56 1.84
CA PRO A 50 -12.04 -4.53 3.28
C PRO A 50 -10.58 -4.87 3.60
N ASP A 51 -9.99 -5.83 2.89
CA ASP A 51 -8.59 -6.21 3.06
C ASP A 51 -7.66 -5.06 2.63
N LYS A 52 -7.98 -4.41 1.51
CA LYS A 52 -7.24 -3.23 1.03
C LYS A 52 -7.30 -2.10 2.05
N GLU A 53 -8.47 -1.80 2.61
CA GLU A 53 -8.64 -0.76 3.63
C GLU A 53 -7.84 -1.07 4.90
N HIS A 54 -7.84 -2.33 5.33
CA HIS A 54 -7.08 -2.77 6.48
C HIS A 54 -5.57 -2.56 6.26
N VAL A 55 -5.04 -3.03 5.13
CA VAL A 55 -3.61 -2.89 4.80
C VAL A 55 -3.23 -1.42 4.59
N ALA A 56 -4.10 -0.61 3.98
CA ALA A 56 -3.88 0.83 3.83
C ALA A 56 -3.76 1.53 5.19
N SER A 57 -4.61 1.16 6.16
CA SER A 57 -4.53 1.69 7.52
C SER A 57 -3.20 1.31 8.22
N ILE A 58 -2.72 0.09 7.99
CA ILE A 58 -1.42 -0.37 8.50
C ILE A 58 -0.28 0.41 7.83
N TYR A 59 -0.33 0.57 6.51
CA TYR A 59 0.64 1.36 5.75
C TYR A 59 0.74 2.80 6.26
N ASP A 60 -0.39 3.47 6.49
CA ASP A 60 -0.38 4.86 6.97
C ASP A 60 0.30 5.00 8.34
N LYS A 61 0.04 4.06 9.26
CA LYS A 61 0.68 4.02 10.58
C LYS A 61 2.17 3.72 10.46
N ALA A 62 2.53 2.69 9.69
CA ALA A 62 3.91 2.32 9.43
C ALA A 62 4.69 3.46 8.77
N ALA A 63 4.11 4.16 7.80
CA ALA A 63 4.71 5.31 7.15
C ALA A 63 4.93 6.46 8.14
N ALA A 64 3.98 6.75 9.02
CA ALA A 64 4.13 7.76 10.06
C ALA A 64 5.26 7.40 11.05
N GLU A 65 5.32 6.14 11.50
CA GLU A 65 6.40 5.62 12.36
C GLU A 65 7.76 5.69 11.66
N PHE A 66 7.83 5.31 10.38
CA PHE A 66 9.05 5.36 9.58
C PHE A 66 9.57 6.79 9.45
N HIS A 67 8.69 7.75 9.14
CA HIS A 67 9.08 9.16 9.04
C HIS A 67 9.57 9.71 10.39
N GLY A 68 8.92 9.32 11.50
CA GLY A 68 9.34 9.70 12.85
C GLY A 68 10.73 9.18 13.22
N ARG A 69 11.18 8.09 12.59
CA ARG A 69 12.44 7.39 12.87
C ARG A 69 13.49 7.55 11.75
N LEU A 70 13.32 8.53 10.85
CA LEU A 70 14.15 8.65 9.65
C LEU A 70 15.67 8.70 9.93
N ALA A 71 16.07 9.28 11.05
CA ALA A 71 17.48 9.35 11.48
C ALA A 71 18.08 7.95 11.78
N GLU A 72 17.27 6.99 12.24
CA GLU A 72 17.70 5.63 12.55
C GLU A 72 18.05 4.83 11.29
N PHE A 73 17.46 5.18 10.14
CA PHE A 73 17.59 4.42 8.89
C PHE A 73 18.77 4.87 8.01
N GLN A 74 19.43 5.99 8.33
CA GLN A 74 20.47 6.58 7.48
C GLN A 74 21.67 5.65 7.22
N ASN A 75 21.95 4.71 8.13
CA ASN A 75 23.14 3.86 8.09
C ASN A 75 22.83 2.36 7.90
N VAL A 76 21.57 1.98 7.67
CA VAL A 76 21.13 0.59 7.78
C VAL A 76 21.53 -0.25 6.56
N ASP A 77 21.09 0.15 5.37
CA ASP A 77 21.47 -0.46 4.10
C ASP A 77 20.94 0.40 2.94
N SER A 78 21.84 0.97 2.13
CA SER A 78 21.47 1.75 0.95
C SER A 78 20.66 0.95 -0.08
N ALA A 79 20.92 -0.35 -0.21
CA ALA A 79 20.18 -1.20 -1.14
C ALA A 79 18.74 -1.41 -0.68
N LEU A 80 18.52 -1.55 0.64
CA LEU A 80 17.18 -1.69 1.20
C LEU A 80 16.40 -0.37 1.09
N MET A 81 17.07 0.77 1.27
CA MET A 81 16.45 2.08 1.06
C MET A 81 16.03 2.28 -0.40
N ASN A 82 16.89 1.89 -1.36
CA ASN A 82 16.55 1.96 -2.78
C ASN A 82 15.34 1.07 -3.12
N LYS A 83 15.30 -0.16 -2.62
CA LYS A 83 14.14 -1.04 -2.78
C LYS A 83 12.85 -0.42 -2.23
N LEU A 84 12.92 0.21 -1.06
CA LEU A 84 11.77 0.87 -0.47
C LEU A 84 11.32 2.09 -1.29
N GLN A 85 12.25 2.84 -1.87
CA GLN A 85 11.92 3.94 -2.77
C GLN A 85 11.26 3.45 -4.06
N GLU A 86 11.80 2.39 -4.67
CA GLU A 86 11.24 1.74 -5.85
C GLU A 86 9.83 1.20 -5.57
N ALA A 87 9.64 0.48 -4.45
CA ALA A 87 8.33 -0.03 -4.04
C ALA A 87 7.31 1.10 -3.84
N ASN A 88 7.70 2.21 -3.20
CA ASN A 88 6.82 3.38 -3.05
C ASN A 88 6.49 4.06 -4.39
N ALA A 89 7.43 4.11 -5.32
CA ALA A 89 7.19 4.63 -6.67
C ALA A 89 6.18 3.75 -7.43
N SER A 90 6.36 2.43 -7.37
CA SER A 90 5.44 1.45 -7.95
C SER A 90 4.05 1.54 -7.32
N LEU A 91 3.95 1.62 -6.00
CA LEU A 91 2.69 1.80 -5.29
C LEU A 91 1.94 3.05 -5.78
N ARG A 92 2.63 4.19 -5.92
CA ARG A 92 2.02 5.43 -6.47
C ARG A 92 1.50 5.24 -7.88
N GLN A 93 2.23 4.52 -8.72
CA GLN A 93 1.80 4.21 -10.08
C GLN A 93 0.56 3.29 -10.08
N SER A 94 0.54 2.24 -9.27
CA SER A 94 -0.60 1.34 -9.13
C SER A 94 -1.86 2.07 -8.64
N MET A 95 -1.73 2.94 -7.63
CA MET A 95 -2.83 3.80 -7.16
C MET A 95 -3.35 4.72 -8.28
N SER A 96 -2.44 5.39 -9.01
CA SER A 96 -2.84 6.27 -10.12
C SER A 96 -3.57 5.50 -11.23
N ASN A 97 -3.17 4.27 -11.51
CA ASN A 97 -3.83 3.44 -12.52
C ASN A 97 -5.22 3.01 -12.07
N ASN A 98 -5.35 2.59 -10.81
CA ASN A 98 -6.60 2.20 -10.19
C ASN A 98 -7.63 3.36 -10.21
N VAL A 99 -7.23 4.55 -9.76
CA VAL A 99 -8.09 5.75 -9.76
C VAL A 99 -8.59 6.09 -11.16
N ARG A 100 -7.70 6.09 -12.16
CA ARG A 100 -8.08 6.36 -13.56
C ARG A 100 -9.08 5.33 -14.10
N LEU A 101 -9.03 4.09 -13.63
CA LEU A 101 -9.95 3.05 -14.05
C LEU A 101 -11.31 3.21 -13.37
N LEU A 102 -11.34 3.52 -12.06
CA LEU A 102 -12.55 3.86 -11.32
C LEU A 102 -13.32 5.00 -12.00
N GLU A 103 -12.64 6.11 -12.33
CA GLU A 103 -13.25 7.24 -13.02
C GLU A 103 -13.92 6.85 -14.35
N LYS A 104 -13.31 5.92 -15.10
CA LYS A 104 -13.87 5.42 -16.36
C LYS A 104 -15.09 4.54 -16.15
N VAL A 105 -15.06 3.68 -15.13
CA VAL A 105 -16.19 2.81 -14.77
C VAL A 105 -17.38 3.66 -14.33
N ASP A 106 -17.15 4.66 -13.47
CA ASP A 106 -18.19 5.60 -13.03
C ASP A 106 -18.78 6.41 -14.18
N ALA A 107 -17.93 6.91 -15.09
CA ALA A 107 -18.40 7.65 -16.26
C ALA A 107 -19.24 6.79 -17.22
N LYS A 108 -18.94 5.49 -17.34
CA LYS A 108 -19.77 4.54 -18.11
C LYS A 108 -21.11 4.31 -17.43
N ASN A 109 -21.13 4.07 -16.12
CA ASN A 109 -22.34 3.80 -15.37
C ASN A 109 -23.31 4.99 -15.40
N LYS A 110 -22.79 6.23 -15.33
CA LYS A 110 -23.60 7.46 -15.45
C LYS A 110 -24.23 7.68 -16.83
N LYS A 111 -23.69 7.07 -17.90
CA LYS A 111 -24.25 7.15 -19.26
C LYS A 111 -25.27 6.05 -19.58
N ALA A 112 -25.32 5.02 -18.75
CA ALA A 112 -26.21 3.87 -18.92
C ALA A 112 -27.55 4.00 -18.17
N ASN A 113 -27.66 5.02 -17.29
CA ASN A 113 -28.88 5.43 -16.59
C ASN A 113 -29.43 6.72 -17.20
#